data_AF-W9XW37-F1
#
_entry.id   AF-W9XW37-F1
#
_cell.length_a   1.000
_cell.length_b   1.000
_cell.length_c   1.000
_cell.angle_alpha   90.00
_cell.angle_beta   90.00
_cell.angle_gamma   90.00
#
_symmetry.space_group_name_H-M   'P 1'
#
loop_
_entity.id
_entity.type
_entity.pdbx_description
1 polymer ?
#
loop_
_entity_poly.entity_id
_entity_poly.type
_entity_poly.pdbx_seq_one_letter_code
_entity_poly.pdbx_strand_id
1 'polypeptide(L)'
;MVAVDCRIGDFLAQDKHHANKGFYMKLEDIVLTLEGDEPTAENITAFITIKYEKRIKKSYNHRTRRVESFKDATLTTVDLILMLLVHGLRHGLFKTGATLDQVLMAAKARGDRTLRWKYPEYPFVPAMTHPTAGTLTLSTPARYKMAYSTILRMGDISGYLSRLLTHDIRRGAAKDLVRLPKEIMKASDAGTARALGHNDIRSTRFYNI
;
A
#
# COMPACT_ATOMS: atom_id res chain seq x y z
N MET A 1 3.00 -9.16 9.41
CA MET A 1 2.28 -8.34 8.42
C MET A 1 2.56 -6.88 8.76
N VAL A 2 3.46 -6.22 8.03
CA VAL A 2 3.65 -4.76 8.21
C VAL A 2 2.60 -4.08 7.36
N ALA A 3 1.42 -3.86 7.95
CA ALA A 3 0.44 -2.97 7.38
C ALA A 3 1.06 -1.56 7.30
N VAL A 4 0.85 -0.83 6.21
CA VAL A 4 1.28 0.58 6.10
C VAL A 4 0.42 1.50 7.00
N ASP A 5 -0.41 0.94 7.89
CA ASP A 5 -1.27 1.62 8.86
C ASP A 5 -2.15 2.76 8.31
N CYS A 6 -2.36 2.84 6.99
CA CYS A 6 -3.05 3.94 6.31
C CYS A 6 -4.50 3.59 5.95
N ARG A 7 -5.34 4.60 5.73
CA ARG A 7 -6.70 4.42 5.19
C ARG A 7 -6.65 4.46 3.67
N ILE A 8 -7.61 3.80 3.03
CA ILE A 8 -7.71 3.80 1.57
C ILE A 8 -7.82 5.21 0.96
N GLY A 9 -8.46 6.14 1.68
CA GLY A 9 -8.58 7.53 1.29
C GLY A 9 -7.36 8.40 1.58
N ASP A 10 -6.28 7.83 2.15
CA ASP A 10 -5.00 8.50 2.36
C ASP A 10 -4.06 8.30 1.15
N PHE A 11 -4.27 7.26 0.34
CA PHE A 11 -3.49 6.99 -0.89
C PHE A 11 -4.29 7.04 -2.19
N LEU A 12 -5.63 6.92 -2.15
CA LEU A 12 -6.50 7.17 -3.31
C LEU A 12 -7.02 8.60 -3.34
N ALA A 13 -7.31 9.10 -4.55
CA ALA A 13 -8.03 10.36 -4.70
C ALA A 13 -9.47 10.23 -4.21
N GLN A 14 -9.91 11.08 -3.28
CA GLN A 14 -11.27 11.00 -2.71
C GLN A 14 -12.34 11.38 -3.74
N ASP A 15 -12.07 12.41 -4.54
CA ASP A 15 -12.94 12.91 -5.59
C ASP A 15 -12.10 13.54 -6.72
N LYS A 16 -12.78 14.11 -7.73
CA LYS A 16 -12.11 14.77 -8.87
C LYS A 16 -11.32 16.01 -8.43
N HIS A 17 -11.78 16.75 -7.43
CA HIS A 17 -11.11 17.94 -6.93
C HIS A 17 -9.79 17.60 -6.23
N HIS A 18 -9.80 16.54 -5.40
CA HIS A 18 -8.61 15.99 -4.76
C HIS A 18 -7.62 15.42 -5.78
N ALA A 19 -8.11 14.70 -6.81
CA ALA A 19 -7.27 14.21 -7.90
C ALA A 19 -6.55 15.36 -8.61
N ASN A 20 -7.28 16.42 -8.98
CA ASN A 20 -6.71 17.59 -9.65
C ASN A 20 -5.68 18.35 -8.79
N LYS A 21 -5.78 18.23 -7.45
CA LYS A 21 -4.84 18.82 -6.50
C LYS A 21 -3.66 17.92 -6.15
N GLY A 22 -3.57 16.73 -6.74
CA GLY A 22 -2.50 15.78 -6.44
C GLY A 22 -2.64 15.09 -5.08
N PHE A 23 -3.82 15.09 -4.47
CA PHE A 23 -4.05 14.49 -3.14
C PHE A 23 -4.29 12.98 -3.24
N TYR A 24 -3.24 12.25 -3.60
CA TYR A 24 -3.16 10.79 -3.71
C TYR A 24 -1.68 10.36 -3.67
N MET A 25 -1.41 9.11 -3.30
CA MET A 25 -0.04 8.61 -3.24
C MET A 25 0.52 8.39 -4.64
N LYS A 26 1.76 8.83 -4.85
CA LYS A 26 2.50 8.67 -6.10
C LYS A 26 3.59 7.61 -5.95
N LEU A 27 4.16 7.18 -7.08
CA LEU A 27 5.29 6.26 -7.07
C LEU A 27 6.53 6.86 -6.37
N GLU A 28 6.77 8.17 -6.50
CA GLU A 28 7.84 8.88 -5.79
C GLU A 28 7.73 8.81 -4.25
N ASP A 29 6.54 8.53 -3.72
CA ASP A 29 6.32 8.34 -2.29
C ASP A 29 6.77 6.96 -1.80
N ILE A 30 7.11 6.05 -2.72
CA ILE A 30 7.53 4.67 -2.47
C ILE A 30 8.98 4.52 -2.96
N VAL A 31 9.90 4.41 -2.02
CA VAL A 31 11.32 4.16 -2.32
C VAL A 31 11.61 2.69 -2.10
N LEU A 32 11.98 1.99 -3.17
CA LEU A 32 12.44 0.60 -3.14
C LEU A 32 13.97 0.59 -3.12
N THR A 33 14.56 -0.14 -2.18
CA THR A 33 16.00 -0.26 -2.00
C THR A 33 16.40 -1.72 -1.92
N LEU A 34 17.46 -2.09 -2.64
CA LEU A 34 18.10 -3.39 -2.49
C LEU A 34 19.06 -3.36 -1.29
N GLU A 35 18.79 -4.21 -0.30
CA GLU A 35 19.64 -4.39 0.87
C GLU A 35 20.65 -5.52 0.63
N GLY A 36 21.82 -5.44 1.25
CA GLY A 36 22.88 -6.45 1.07
C GLY A 36 23.46 -6.50 -0.36
N ASP A 37 24.25 -7.53 -0.63
CA ASP A 37 24.98 -7.66 -1.90
C ASP A 37 24.32 -8.64 -2.89
N GLU A 38 23.40 -9.48 -2.42
CA GLU A 38 22.69 -10.44 -3.26
C GLU A 38 21.45 -9.79 -3.90
N PRO A 39 21.39 -9.68 -5.24
CA PRO A 39 20.31 -9.01 -5.95
C PRO A 39 19.08 -9.92 -6.09
N THR A 40 18.38 -10.19 -4.98
CA THR A 40 17.17 -11.00 -4.94
C THR A 40 15.95 -10.18 -4.48
N ALA A 41 14.74 -10.69 -4.75
CA ALA A 41 13.50 -9.99 -4.40
C ALA A 41 13.26 -9.92 -2.89
N GLU A 42 13.76 -10.91 -2.14
CA GLU A 42 13.66 -11.01 -0.68
C GLU A 42 14.49 -9.93 0.03
N ASN A 43 15.56 -9.47 -0.63
CA ASN A 43 16.46 -8.45 -0.12
C ASN A 43 15.98 -7.03 -0.40
N ILE A 44 14.77 -6.85 -0.94
CA ILE A 44 14.22 -5.52 -1.19
C ILE A 44 13.49 -5.04 0.05
N THR A 45 13.73 -3.78 0.40
CA THR A 45 12.96 -3.04 1.40
C THR A 45 12.23 -1.88 0.71
N ALA A 46 11.02 -1.55 1.17
CA ALA A 46 10.29 -0.38 0.74
C ALA A 46 10.16 0.66 1.86
N PHE A 47 10.40 1.92 1.56
CA PHE A 47 10.06 3.06 2.41
C PHE A 47 8.90 3.82 1.79
N ILE A 48 7.74 3.78 2.46
CA ILE A 48 6.48 4.35 1.95
C ILE A 48 6.12 5.58 2.77
N THR A 49 6.00 6.72 2.09
CA THR A 49 5.64 8.00 2.69
C THR A 49 4.15 8.30 2.50
N ILE A 50 3.43 8.53 3.58
CA ILE A 50 2.00 8.82 3.56
C ILE A 50 1.82 10.33 3.77
N LYS A 51 1.51 11.04 2.68
CA LYS A 51 1.39 12.51 2.67
C LYS A 51 0.00 13.02 3.04
N TYR A 52 -1.05 12.28 2.66
CA TYR A 52 -2.43 12.80 2.65
C TYR A 52 -3.34 12.17 3.70
N GLU A 53 -2.80 11.96 4.91
CA GLU A 53 -3.59 11.39 6.00
C GLU A 53 -4.77 12.31 6.39
N LYS A 54 -5.91 11.69 6.69
CA LYS A 54 -7.10 12.40 7.18
C LYS A 54 -6.73 13.35 8.35
N ARG A 55 -7.25 14.59 8.28
CA ARG A 55 -7.00 15.72 9.21
C ARG A 55 -5.64 16.42 9.08
N ILE A 56 -4.66 15.85 8.37
CA ILE A 56 -3.33 16.44 8.21
C ILE A 56 -2.85 16.52 6.74
N LYS A 57 -3.78 16.50 5.77
CA LYS A 57 -3.47 16.51 4.32
C LYS A 57 -2.59 17.67 3.82
N LYS A 58 -2.46 18.75 4.61
CA LYS A 58 -1.64 19.93 4.29
C LYS A 58 -0.41 20.08 5.20
N SER A 59 -0.18 19.10 6.08
CA SER A 59 1.01 19.07 6.94
C SER A 59 2.26 18.86 6.08
N TYR A 60 3.39 19.43 6.49
CA TYR A 60 4.71 19.10 5.92
C TYR A 60 5.38 17.93 6.64
N ASN A 61 4.88 17.57 7.83
CA ASN A 61 5.34 16.42 8.57
C ASN A 61 4.57 15.19 8.08
N HIS A 62 5.26 14.34 7.31
CA HIS A 62 4.71 13.15 6.70
C HIS A 62 5.26 11.90 7.38
N ARG A 63 4.41 10.89 7.51
CA ARG A 63 4.79 9.61 8.13
C ARG A 63 5.41 8.70 7.08
N THR A 64 6.58 8.14 7.38
CA THR A 64 7.22 7.10 6.56
C THR A 64 7.17 5.76 7.27
N ARG A 65 6.92 4.68 6.53
CA ARG A 65 6.90 3.30 6.99
C ARG A 65 7.88 2.46 6.19
N ARG A 66 8.74 1.72 6.89
CA ARG A 66 9.58 0.69 6.31
C ARG A 66 8.76 -0.60 6.20
N VAL A 67 8.78 -1.23 5.04
CA VAL A 67 8.09 -2.49 4.72
C VAL A 67 9.13 -3.46 4.15
N GLU A 68 9.03 -4.72 4.54
CA GLU A 68 9.88 -5.82 4.09
C GLU A 68 8.99 -6.93 3.53
N SER A 69 9.52 -7.73 2.61
CA SER A 69 8.84 -8.92 2.10
C SER A 69 8.61 -9.94 3.22
N PHE A 70 7.56 -10.73 3.07
CA PHE A 70 7.36 -11.90 3.93
C PHE A 70 8.40 -12.98 3.61
N LYS A 71 8.93 -13.62 4.66
CA LYS A 71 9.81 -14.78 4.51
C LYS A 71 9.05 -16.08 4.23
N ASP A 72 7.74 -16.09 4.50
CA ASP A 72 6.86 -17.23 4.28
C ASP A 72 6.27 -17.19 2.87
N ALA A 73 6.59 -18.20 2.06
CA ALA A 73 6.13 -18.34 0.68
C ALA A 73 4.60 -18.48 0.55
N THR A 74 3.89 -18.86 1.62
CA THR A 74 2.42 -18.93 1.58
C THR A 74 1.77 -17.54 1.58
N LEU A 75 2.52 -16.49 1.92
CA LEU A 75 2.05 -15.10 2.00
C LEU A 75 2.41 -14.25 0.77
N THR A 76 3.05 -14.85 -0.24
CA THR A 76 3.49 -14.17 -1.48
C THR A 76 2.35 -13.42 -2.18
N THR A 77 1.11 -13.92 -2.11
CA THR A 77 -0.06 -13.29 -2.75
C THR A 77 -0.50 -11.97 -2.11
N VAL A 78 -0.10 -11.72 -0.87
CA VAL A 78 -0.41 -10.49 -0.12
C VAL A 78 0.86 -9.67 0.19
N ASP A 79 1.99 -10.05 -0.41
CA ASP A 79 3.26 -9.36 -0.24
C ASP A 79 3.29 -8.06 -1.06
N LEU A 80 3.38 -6.93 -0.35
CA LEU A 80 3.36 -5.61 -0.98
C LEU A 80 4.59 -5.36 -1.87
N ILE A 81 5.77 -5.85 -1.49
CA ILE A 81 6.99 -5.64 -2.27
C ILE A 81 6.89 -6.42 -3.58
N LEU A 82 6.48 -7.69 -3.50
CA LEU A 82 6.29 -8.49 -4.71
C LEU A 82 5.19 -7.90 -5.61
N MET A 83 4.09 -7.40 -5.03
CA MET A 83 3.07 -6.68 -5.78
C MET A 83 3.62 -5.42 -6.48
N LEU A 84 4.48 -4.65 -5.81
CA LEU A 84 5.14 -3.46 -6.38
C LEU A 84 6.08 -3.82 -7.53
N LEU A 85 6.88 -4.89 -7.37
CA LEU A 85 7.75 -5.40 -8.43
C LEU A 85 6.95 -5.87 -9.65
N VAL A 86 5.90 -6.67 -9.43
CA VAL A 86 5.02 -7.15 -10.49
C VAL A 86 4.35 -5.98 -11.20
N HIS A 87 3.82 -5.01 -10.46
CA HIS A 87 3.23 -3.81 -11.04
C HIS A 87 4.26 -3.03 -11.87
N GLY A 88 5.45 -2.82 -11.32
CA GLY A 88 6.53 -2.09 -11.98
C GLY A 88 7.00 -2.76 -13.27
N LEU A 89 7.25 -4.06 -13.24
CA LEU A 89 7.71 -4.84 -14.39
C LEU A 89 6.62 -4.98 -15.45
N ARG A 90 5.39 -5.33 -15.07
CA ARG A 90 4.27 -5.55 -16.00
C ARG A 90 3.92 -4.29 -16.80
N HIS A 91 4.15 -3.11 -16.22
CA HIS A 91 3.83 -1.83 -16.85
C HIS A 91 5.06 -1.04 -17.31
N GLY A 92 6.27 -1.60 -17.21
CA GLY A 92 7.50 -0.91 -17.61
C GLY A 92 7.76 0.39 -16.84
N LEU A 93 7.40 0.41 -15.55
CA LEU A 93 7.53 1.58 -14.67
C LEU A 93 8.91 1.70 -14.04
N PHE A 94 9.82 0.74 -14.22
CA PHE A 94 11.21 0.89 -13.81
C PHE A 94 12.00 1.66 -14.86
N LYS A 95 12.89 2.55 -14.41
CA LYS A 95 13.70 3.41 -15.28
C LYS A 95 14.72 2.62 -16.09
N THR A 96 15.23 1.53 -15.53
CA THR A 96 16.25 0.67 -16.14
C THR A 96 15.84 -0.78 -15.96
N GLY A 97 15.92 -1.56 -17.04
CA GLY A 97 15.61 -3.00 -17.05
C GLY A 97 14.14 -3.30 -17.38
N ALA A 98 13.93 -4.40 -18.11
CA ALA A 98 12.62 -4.95 -18.45
C ALA A 98 12.31 -6.26 -17.69
N THR A 99 13.32 -6.88 -17.09
CA THR A 99 13.20 -8.09 -16.26
C THR A 99 13.60 -7.78 -14.81
N LEU A 100 13.19 -8.66 -13.88
CA LEU A 100 13.55 -8.54 -12.48
C LEU A 100 15.08 -8.46 -12.30
N ASP A 101 15.81 -9.40 -12.90
CA ASP A 101 17.29 -9.44 -12.80
C ASP A 101 17.92 -8.15 -13.30
N GLN A 102 17.45 -7.60 -14.42
CA GLN A 102 17.98 -6.34 -14.95
C GLN A 102 17.72 -5.16 -14.00
N VAL A 103 16.53 -5.10 -13.39
CA VAL A 103 16.18 -4.06 -12.43
C VAL A 103 17.05 -4.18 -11.17
N LEU A 104 17.24 -5.40 -10.64
CA LEU A 104 18.03 -5.64 -9.43
C LEU A 104 19.52 -5.42 -9.66
N MET A 105 20.06 -5.85 -10.80
CA MET A 105 21.45 -5.58 -11.17
C MET A 105 21.68 -4.07 -11.38
N ALA A 106 20.71 -3.36 -11.98
CA ALA A 106 20.77 -1.91 -12.10
C ALA A 106 20.73 -1.23 -10.73
N ALA A 107 19.93 -1.73 -9.78
CA ALA A 107 19.93 -1.22 -8.40
C ALA A 107 21.28 -1.49 -7.70
N LYS A 108 21.79 -2.73 -7.79
CA LYS A 108 23.08 -3.14 -7.19
C LYS A 108 24.26 -2.30 -7.68
N ALA A 109 24.28 -1.94 -8.96
CA ALA A 109 25.34 -1.13 -9.56
C ALA A 109 25.34 0.34 -9.08
N ARG A 110 24.28 0.79 -8.39
CA ARG A 110 24.15 2.17 -7.92
C ARG A 110 24.62 2.30 -6.48
N GLY A 111 25.28 3.42 -6.17
CA GLY A 111 25.70 3.72 -4.81
C GLY A 111 24.54 3.87 -3.81
N ASP A 112 23.36 4.32 -4.27
CA ASP A 112 22.15 4.46 -3.44
C ASP A 112 21.29 3.19 -3.37
N ARG A 113 21.63 2.14 -4.13
CA ARG A 113 20.91 0.87 -4.22
C ARG A 113 19.41 0.95 -4.51
N THR A 114 18.93 2.08 -5.03
CA THR A 114 17.50 2.32 -5.27
C THR A 114 17.02 1.71 -6.59
N LEU A 115 15.84 1.09 -6.57
CA LEU A 115 15.08 0.76 -7.76
C LEU A 115 14.30 2.01 -8.18
N ARG A 116 14.67 2.62 -9.31
CA ARG A 116 14.11 3.91 -9.72
C ARG A 116 12.90 3.77 -10.63
N TRP A 117 11.84 4.51 -10.31
CA TRP A 117 10.68 4.67 -11.17
C TRP A 117 11.01 5.50 -12.42
N LYS A 118 10.40 5.13 -13.55
CA LYS A 118 10.45 5.83 -14.83
C LYS A 118 9.57 7.08 -14.82
N TYR A 119 8.41 6.98 -14.18
CA TYR A 119 7.39 8.04 -14.06
C TYR A 119 7.07 8.27 -12.56
N PRO A 120 7.97 8.90 -11.80
CA PRO A 120 7.82 9.07 -10.34
C PRO A 120 6.52 9.78 -9.93
N GLU A 121 6.01 10.67 -10.79
CA GLU A 121 4.80 11.45 -10.56
C GLU A 121 3.49 10.67 -10.74
N TYR A 122 3.56 9.47 -11.32
CA TYR A 122 2.37 8.65 -11.55
C TYR A 122 1.76 8.18 -10.22
N PRO A 123 0.43 8.01 -10.17
CA PRO A 123 -0.23 7.44 -9.01
C PRO A 123 0.27 6.02 -8.72
N PHE A 124 0.46 5.70 -7.43
CA PHE A 124 0.73 4.33 -7.01
C PHE A 124 -0.44 3.39 -7.39
N VAL A 125 -1.68 3.85 -7.24
CA VAL A 125 -2.87 3.10 -7.67
C VAL A 125 -3.49 3.82 -8.87
N PRO A 126 -3.24 3.34 -10.10
CA PRO A 126 -3.82 3.94 -11.30
C PRO A 126 -5.29 3.59 -11.47
N ALA A 127 -6.02 4.44 -12.17
CA ALA A 127 -7.43 4.27 -12.48
C ALA A 127 -7.61 3.12 -13.49
N MET A 128 -8.65 2.31 -13.27
CA MET A 128 -9.14 1.41 -14.32
C MET A 128 -9.92 2.21 -15.36
N THR A 129 -9.73 1.88 -16.63
CA THR A 129 -10.56 2.43 -17.70
C THR A 129 -12.00 1.95 -17.56
N HIS A 130 -12.95 2.84 -17.80
CA HIS A 130 -14.36 2.50 -17.97
C HIS A 130 -14.73 2.81 -19.44
N PRO A 131 -15.53 1.99 -20.13
CA PRO A 131 -16.28 0.80 -19.68
C PRO A 131 -15.55 -0.54 -19.79
N THR A 132 -14.41 -0.60 -20.47
CA THR A 132 -13.63 -1.84 -20.61
C THR A 132 -12.84 -2.11 -19.33
N ALA A 133 -13.44 -2.87 -18.41
CA ALA A 133 -12.75 -3.43 -17.28
C ALA A 133 -11.58 -4.28 -17.78
N GLY A 134 -10.34 -3.91 -17.45
CA GLY A 134 -9.16 -4.70 -17.81
C GLY A 134 -7.89 -3.90 -18.12
N THR A 135 -8.00 -2.61 -18.45
CA THR A 135 -6.84 -1.76 -18.69
C THR A 135 -6.71 -0.63 -17.66
N LEU A 136 -5.47 -0.24 -17.38
CA LEU A 136 -5.13 0.81 -16.41
C LEU A 136 -4.67 2.07 -17.15
N THR A 137 -5.24 3.22 -16.78
CA THR A 137 -4.70 4.52 -17.18
C THR A 137 -3.63 4.92 -16.16
N LEU A 138 -2.38 4.53 -16.42
CA LEU A 138 -1.27 4.64 -15.46
C LEU A 138 -1.03 6.05 -14.92
N SER A 139 -1.30 7.09 -15.72
CA SER A 139 -1.12 8.49 -15.34
C SER A 139 -2.29 9.09 -14.53
N THR A 140 -3.41 8.37 -14.41
CA THR A 140 -4.62 8.88 -13.76
C THR A 140 -4.84 8.17 -12.42
N PRO A 141 -5.00 8.88 -11.29
CA PRO A 141 -5.19 8.24 -10.00
C PRO A 141 -6.53 7.52 -9.91
N ALA A 142 -6.53 6.33 -9.31
CA ALA A 142 -7.76 5.66 -8.92
C ALA A 142 -8.52 6.52 -7.90
N ARG A 143 -9.84 6.56 -8.07
CA ARG A 143 -10.74 7.27 -7.16
C ARG A 143 -11.23 6.32 -6.08
N TYR A 144 -11.51 6.86 -4.90
CA TYR A 144 -12.11 6.12 -3.78
C TYR A 144 -13.33 5.31 -4.20
N LYS A 145 -14.20 5.87 -5.06
CA LYS A 145 -15.39 5.18 -5.57
C LYS A 145 -15.06 3.88 -6.31
N MET A 146 -13.92 3.79 -7.00
CA MET A 146 -13.50 2.57 -7.69
C MET A 146 -13.22 1.47 -6.68
N ALA A 147 -12.39 1.74 -5.67
CA ALA A 147 -12.10 0.75 -4.64
C ALA A 147 -13.33 0.38 -3.81
N TYR A 148 -14.20 1.36 -3.54
CA TYR A 148 -15.47 1.13 -2.87
C TYR A 148 -16.35 0.13 -3.65
N SER A 149 -16.53 0.36 -4.96
CA SER A 149 -17.27 -0.55 -5.84
C SER A 149 -16.62 -1.93 -5.95
N THR A 150 -15.28 -2.00 -6.00
CA THR A 150 -14.55 -3.28 -5.99
C THR A 150 -14.82 -4.07 -4.71
N ILE A 151 -14.77 -3.42 -3.54
CA ILE A 151 -14.99 -4.09 -2.25
C ILE A 151 -16.43 -4.58 -2.11
N LEU A 152 -17.42 -3.80 -2.57
CA LEU A 152 -18.80 -4.26 -2.60
C LEU A 152 -18.94 -5.52 -3.48
N ARG A 153 -18.37 -5.48 -4.69
CA ARG A 153 -18.40 -6.62 -5.60
C ARG A 153 -17.67 -7.84 -5.04
N MET A 154 -16.57 -7.65 -4.32
CA MET A 154 -15.89 -8.74 -3.61
C MET A 154 -16.80 -9.35 -2.55
N GLY A 155 -17.51 -8.52 -1.77
CA GLY A 155 -18.50 -9.00 -0.80
C GLY A 155 -19.59 -9.85 -1.47
N ASP A 156 -20.17 -9.35 -2.57
CA ASP A 156 -21.21 -10.05 -3.32
C ASP A 156 -20.72 -11.41 -3.85
N ILE A 157 -19.54 -11.44 -4.49
CA ILE A 157 -18.94 -12.66 -5.06
C ILE A 157 -18.57 -13.67 -3.96
N SER A 158 -18.07 -13.19 -2.82
CA SER A 158 -17.72 -14.03 -1.68
C SER A 158 -18.93 -14.50 -0.86
N GLY A 159 -20.15 -14.12 -1.23
CA GLY A 159 -21.37 -14.53 -0.54
C GLY A 159 -21.59 -13.86 0.82
N TYR A 160 -21.01 -12.68 1.05
CA TYR A 160 -21.27 -11.91 2.26
C TYR A 160 -22.73 -11.44 2.28
N LEU A 161 -23.48 -11.84 3.31
CA LEU A 161 -24.87 -11.43 3.51
C LEU A 161 -25.00 -9.96 3.92
N SER A 162 -23.95 -9.40 4.53
CA SER A 162 -23.89 -8.00 4.94
C SER A 162 -23.04 -7.18 3.97
N ARG A 163 -23.39 -5.91 3.83
CA ARG A 163 -22.67 -4.98 2.95
C ARG A 163 -21.24 -4.76 3.46
N LEU A 164 -20.25 -5.20 2.68
CA LEU A 164 -18.84 -4.96 2.97
C LEU A 164 -18.44 -3.52 2.61
N LEU A 165 -17.89 -2.76 3.56
CA LEU A 165 -17.40 -1.40 3.35
C LEU A 165 -15.87 -1.34 3.37
N THR A 166 -15.31 -0.27 2.82
CA THR A 166 -13.85 0.02 2.91
C THR A 166 -13.33 0.05 4.34
N HIS A 167 -14.18 0.48 5.29
CA HIS A 167 -13.83 0.51 6.71
C HIS A 167 -13.81 -0.90 7.33
N ASP A 168 -14.51 -1.87 6.76
CA ASP A 168 -14.55 -3.24 7.28
C ASP A 168 -13.24 -3.98 7.04
N ILE A 169 -12.50 -3.65 5.98
CA ILE A 169 -11.13 -4.16 5.78
C ILE A 169 -10.22 -3.72 6.95
N ARG A 170 -10.29 -2.44 7.33
CA ARG A 170 -9.53 -1.92 8.47
C ARG A 170 -9.98 -2.58 9.78
N ARG A 171 -11.28 -2.87 9.91
CA ARG A 171 -11.83 -3.56 11.07
C ARG A 171 -11.39 -5.01 11.16
N GLY A 172 -11.33 -5.73 10.05
CA GLY A 172 -10.76 -7.08 9.98
C GLY A 172 -9.31 -7.09 10.44
N ALA A 173 -8.48 -6.21 9.85
CA ALA A 173 -7.08 -6.07 10.25
C ALA A 173 -6.92 -5.72 11.75
N ALA A 174 -7.78 -4.85 12.28
CA ALA A 174 -7.79 -4.54 13.71
C ALA A 174 -8.08 -5.78 14.58
N LYS A 175 -9.10 -6.56 14.21
CA LYS A 175 -9.47 -7.79 14.92
C LYS A 175 -8.35 -8.84 14.85
N ASP A 176 -7.68 -8.96 13.72
CA ASP A 176 -6.56 -9.89 13.54
C ASP A 176 -5.37 -9.48 14.41
N LEU A 177 -5.04 -8.19 14.45
CA LEU A 177 -3.96 -7.66 15.30
C LEU A 177 -4.21 -7.91 16.79
N VAL A 178 -5.45 -7.73 17.26
CA VAL A 178 -5.82 -8.00 18.67
C VAL A 178 -5.67 -9.49 19.02
N ARG A 179 -5.84 -10.38 18.04
CA ARG A 179 -5.75 -11.83 18.21
C ARG A 179 -4.33 -12.39 18.06
N LEU A 180 -3.36 -11.56 17.67
CA LEU A 180 -1.96 -11.99 17.62
C LEU A 180 -1.47 -12.34 19.03
N PRO A 181 -0.64 -13.40 19.19
CA PRO A 181 0.00 -13.71 20.47
C PRO A 181 0.70 -12.48 21.06
N LYS A 182 0.57 -12.29 22.38
CA LYS A 182 1.14 -11.13 23.10
C LYS A 182 2.67 -11.03 22.98
N GLU A 183 3.31 -12.14 22.64
CA GLU A 183 4.74 -12.24 22.34
C GLU A 183 5.11 -11.50 21.05
N ILE A 184 4.18 -11.42 20.09
CA ILE A 184 4.34 -10.73 18.81
C ILE A 184 3.93 -9.25 18.93
N MET A 185 2.93 -8.95 19.76
CA MET A 185 2.46 -7.57 19.97
C MET A 185 2.17 -7.29 21.45
N LYS A 186 3.07 -6.55 22.13
CA LYS A 186 2.86 -6.16 23.54
C LYS A 186 1.80 -5.04 23.63
N ALA A 187 0.73 -5.33 24.38
CA ALA A 187 -0.47 -4.53 24.65
C ALA A 187 -1.51 -4.50 23.51
N SER A 188 -2.54 -5.34 23.64
CA SER A 188 -3.61 -5.55 22.63
C SER A 188 -4.30 -4.26 22.17
N ASP A 189 -4.52 -3.30 23.06
CA ASP A 189 -5.32 -2.11 22.73
C ASP A 189 -4.46 -0.95 22.23
N ALA A 190 -3.29 -0.73 22.86
CA ALA A 190 -2.35 0.32 22.47
C ALA A 190 -1.55 -0.07 21.21
N GLY A 191 -1.20 -1.34 21.07
CA GLY A 191 -0.56 -1.91 19.88
C GLY A 191 -1.48 -1.82 18.68
N THR A 192 -2.74 -2.24 18.81
CA THR A 192 -3.75 -2.12 17.74
C THR A 192 -4.03 -0.66 17.41
N ALA A 193 -4.13 0.24 18.39
CA ALA A 193 -4.31 1.66 18.12
C ALA A 193 -3.14 2.24 17.31
N ARG A 194 -1.90 1.89 17.68
CA ARG A 194 -0.71 2.31 16.95
C ARG A 194 -0.66 1.77 15.52
N ALA A 195 -0.98 0.48 15.32
CA ALA A 195 -1.06 -0.14 14.00
C ALA A 195 -2.26 0.38 13.16
N LEU A 196 -3.30 0.90 13.80
CA LEU A 196 -4.36 1.62 13.10
C LEU A 196 -4.09 3.13 13.01
N GLY A 197 -2.88 3.62 13.28
CA GLY A 197 -2.56 5.05 13.21
C GLY A 197 -3.52 5.93 14.03
N HIS A 198 -4.04 5.39 15.14
CA HIS A 198 -4.93 6.09 16.06
C HIS A 198 -4.11 6.66 17.21
N ASN A 199 -4.26 7.97 17.45
CA ASN A 199 -3.65 8.64 18.60
C ASN A 199 -4.47 8.43 19.90
N ASP A 200 -5.70 7.92 19.81
CA ASP A 200 -6.58 7.65 20.94
C ASP A 200 -6.97 6.16 20.98
N ILE A 201 -6.62 5.48 22.07
CA ILE A 201 -6.91 4.06 22.32
C ILE A 201 -8.43 3.81 22.39
N ARG A 202 -9.27 4.78 22.75
CA ARG A 202 -10.72 4.58 22.80
C ARG A 202 -11.31 4.31 21.42
N SER A 203 -10.68 4.83 20.37
CA SER A 203 -11.11 4.61 19.00
C SER A 203 -10.93 3.15 18.54
N THR A 204 -10.09 2.35 19.21
CA THR A 204 -9.95 0.91 18.91
C THR A 204 -11.01 0.04 19.59
N ARG A 205 -11.70 0.54 20.62
CA ARG A 205 -12.76 -0.22 21.31
C ARG A 205 -13.93 -0.60 20.40
N PHE A 206 -14.23 0.21 19.38
CA PHE A 206 -15.25 -0.09 18.36
C PHE A 206 -14.93 -1.28 17.45
N TYR A 207 -13.71 -1.83 17.54
CA TYR A 207 -13.28 -2.98 16.76
C TYR A 207 -13.28 -4.29 17.57
N ASN A 208 -13.44 -4.22 18.89
CA ASN A 208 -13.48 -5.38 19.79
C ASN A 208 -14.90 -5.89 20.10
N ILE A 209 -15.90 -5.40 19.37
CA ILE A 209 -17.29 -5.89 19.43
C ILE A 209 -17.53 -6.90 18.30
#